data_AF-A0A957MC95-F1
#
_entry.id   AF-A0A957MC95-F1
#
_cell.length_a   1.000
_cell.length_b   1.000
_cell.length_c   1.000
_cell.angle_alpha   90.00
_cell.angle_beta   90.00
_cell.angle_gamma   90.00
#
_symmetry.space_group_name_H-M   'P 1'
#
loop_
_entity.id
_entity.type
_entity.pdbx_description
1 polymer ?
#
loop_
_entity_poly.entity_id
_entity_poly.type
_entity_poly.pdbx_seq_one_letter_code
_entity_poly.pdbx_strand_id
1 'polypeptide(L)' 'MVHDHARSLFETLGLPAEVLQKYPVELSGGMKQRTVIAVAVTLSPKVLIADEPSSALDVTSQKMVI' A
#
# COMPACT_ATOMS: atom_id res chain seq x y z
N MET A 1 16.90 7.43 -3.21
CA MET A 1 16.99 5.94 -3.16
C MET A 1 15.81 5.32 -2.43
N VAL A 2 15.69 5.40 -1.09
CA VAL A 2 14.56 4.78 -0.36
C VAL A 2 13.23 5.50 -0.64
N HIS A 3 13.24 6.83 -0.63
CA HIS A 3 12.03 7.63 -0.87
C HIS A 3 11.47 7.44 -2.30
N ASP A 4 12.34 7.29 -3.29
CA ASP A 4 11.94 7.07 -4.69
C ASP A 4 11.36 5.66 -4.89
N HIS A 5 11.93 4.66 -4.21
CA HIS A 5 11.39 3.30 -4.19
C HIS A 5 10.01 3.24 -3.53
N ALA A 6 9.86 3.88 -2.36
CA ALA A 6 8.58 3.99 -1.67
C ALA A 6 7.53 4.69 -2.56
N ARG A 7 7.90 5.77 -3.24
CA ARG A 7 7.00 6.46 -4.18
C ARG A 7 6.52 5.53 -5.29
N SER A 8 7.42 4.82 -5.96
CA SER A 8 7.08 3.88 -7.04
C SER A 8 6.18 2.74 -6.56
N LEU A 9 6.41 2.20 -5.36
CA LEU A 9 5.55 1.19 -4.76
C LEU A 9 4.16 1.73 -4.45
N PHE A 10 4.06 2.94 -3.90
CA PHE A 10 2.78 3.58 -3.60
C PHE A 10 1.98 3.81 -4.88
N GLU A 11 2.60 4.31 -5.94
CA GLU A 11 1.96 4.50 -7.24
C GLU A 11 1.45 3.17 -7.82
N THR A 12 2.25 2.10 -7.73
CA THR A 12 1.85 0.74 -8.17
C THR A 12 0.62 0.24 -7.42
N LEU A 13 0.51 0.56 -6.13
CA LEU A 13 -0.61 0.19 -5.27
C LEU A 13 -1.77 1.21 -5.34
N GLY A 14 -1.81 2.08 -6.35
CA GLY A 14 -2.88 3.07 -6.49
C GLY A 14 -2.99 4.04 -5.31
N LEU A 15 -1.84 4.37 -4.69
CA LEU A 15 -1.71 5.41 -3.68
C LEU A 15 -1.04 6.62 -4.33
N PRO A 16 -1.70 7.79 -4.37
CA PRO A 16 -1.06 8.99 -4.88
C PRO A 16 0.09 9.42 -3.96
N ALA A 17 1.12 10.04 -4.54
CA ALA A 17 2.38 10.37 -3.83
C ALA A 17 2.18 11.24 -2.58
N GLU A 18 1.10 12.03 -2.52
CA GLU A 18 0.71 12.81 -1.34
C GLU A 18 0.46 11.97 -0.09
N VAL A 19 0.13 10.69 -0.22
CA VAL A 19 -0.08 9.77 0.91
C VAL A 19 1.18 9.62 1.75
N LEU A 20 2.37 9.75 1.16
CA LEU A 20 3.65 9.69 1.88
C LEU A 20 3.81 10.82 2.92
N GLN A 21 3.01 11.88 2.82
CA GLN A 21 3.05 13.04 3.72
C GLN A 21 1.84 13.10 4.68
N LYS A 22 0.95 12.10 4.64
CA LYS A 22 -0.26 12.04 5.47
C LYS A 22 -0.06 11.16 6.71
N TYR A 23 -0.69 11.55 7.81
CA TYR A 23 -0.80 10.72 9.00
C TYR A 23 -1.80 9.57 8.77
N PRO A 24 -1.62 8.42 9.47
CA PRO A 24 -2.53 7.28 9.33
C PRO A 24 -4.01 7.64 9.55
N VAL A 25 -4.30 8.60 10.43
CA VAL A 25 -5.69 9.01 10.74
C VAL A 25 -6.39 9.67 9.55
N GLU A 26 -5.62 10.22 8.62
CA GLU A 26 -6.10 10.96 7.43
C GLU A 26 -6.39 10.03 6.24
N LEU A 27 -6.12 8.73 6.39
CA LEU A 27 -6.26 7.73 5.33
C LEU A 27 -7.60 6.98 5.45
N SER A 28 -8.24 6.71 4.30
CA SER A 28 -9.36 5.78 4.23
C SER A 28 -8.92 4.36 4.64
N GLY A 29 -9.87 3.48 5.00
CA GLY A 29 -9.57 2.09 5.35
C GLY A 29 -8.75 1.37 4.27
N GLY A 30 -9.17 1.47 3.00
CA GLY A 30 -8.44 0.89 1.89
C GLY A 30 -7.06 1.52 1.67
N MET A 31 -6.90 2.83 1.87
CA MET A 31 -5.58 3.47 1.80
C MET A 31 -4.65 2.97 2.90
N LYS A 32 -5.14 2.81 4.15
CA LYS A 32 -4.35 2.23 5.25
C LYS A 32 -3.86 0.83 4.90
N GLN A 33 -4.75 -0.02 4.36
CA GLN A 33 -4.40 -1.39 3.98
C GLN A 33 -3.31 -1.41 2.89
N ARG A 34 -3.46 -0.62 1.83
CA ARG A 34 -2.44 -0.53 0.77
C ARG A 34 -1.13 0.06 1.27
N THR A 35 -1.17 1.02 2.19
CA THR A 35 0.04 1.56 2.83
C THR A 35 0.77 0.48 3.63
N VAL A 36 0.06 -0.35 4.41
CA VAL A 36 0.66 -1.48 5.15
C VAL A 36 1.32 -2.47 4.19
N ILE A 37 0.66 -2.79 3.08
CA ILE A 37 1.23 -3.67 2.06
C ILE A 37 2.48 -3.05 1.43
N ALA A 38 2.44 -1.78 1.05
CA ALA A 38 3.59 -1.05 0.51
C ALA A 38 4.79 -1.11 1.45
N VAL A 39 4.56 -0.85 2.74
CA VAL A 39 5.59 -0.93 3.79
C VAL A 39 6.14 -2.36 3.91
N ALA A 40 5.27 -3.36 3.92
CA ALA A 40 5.68 -4.77 4.04
C ALA A 40 6.54 -5.24 2.86
N VAL A 41 6.27 -4.75 1.64
CA VAL A 41 7.03 -5.13 0.44
C VAL A 41 8.24 -4.24 0.16
N THR A 42 8.41 -3.11 0.87
CA THR A 42 9.49 -2.13 0.63
C THR A 42 10.89 -2.75 0.74
N LEU A 43 11.06 -3.78 1.57
CA LEU A 43 12.34 -4.49 1.71
C LEU A 43 12.49 -5.69 0.76
N SER A 44 11.61 -5.81 -0.24
CA SER A 44 11.59 -6.91 -1.21
C SER A 44 11.67 -8.30 -0.54
N PRO A 45 10.75 -8.62 0.40
CA PRO A 45 10.77 -9.92 1.07
C PRO A 45 10.54 -11.04 0.05
N LYS A 46 11.17 -12.19 0.27
CA LYS A 46 10.96 -13.39 -0.59
C LYS A 46 9.55 -13.98 -0.44
N VAL A 47 8.93 -13.78 0.73
CA VAL A 47 7.60 -14.30 1.07
C VAL A 47 6.87 -13.23 1.88
N LEU A 48 5.63 -12.93 1.50
CA LEU A 48 4.71 -12.08 2.26
C LEU A 48 3.52 -12.95 2.71
N ILE A 49 3.25 -12.96 4.02
CA ILE A 49 2.06 -13.59 4.58
C ILE A 49 1.15 -12.46 5.04
N ALA A 50 -0.10 -12.48 4.57
CA ALA A 50 -1.11 -11.50 4.95
C ALA A 50 -2.39 -12.24 5.32
N ASP A 51 -3.02 -11.78 6.40
CA ASP A 51 -4.36 -12.21 6.80
C ASP A 51 -5.37 -11.17 6.32
N GLU A 52 -6.40 -11.63 5.62
CA GLU A 52 -7.44 -10.80 4.99
C GLU A 52 -6.94 -9.54 4.22
N PRO A 53 -6.03 -9.66 3.22
CA PRO A 53 -5.42 -8.50 2.53
C PRO A 53 -6.38 -7.66 1.66
N SER A 54 -7.63 -8.09 1.52
CA SER A 54 -8.65 -7.45 0.68
C SER A 54 -9.84 -6.85 1.45
N SER A 55 -9.90 -7.02 2.78
CA SER A 55 -11.08 -6.70 3.60
C SER A 55 -11.56 -5.25 3.54
N ALA A 56 -10.66 -4.29 3.34
CA ALA A 56 -10.98 -2.86 3.20
C ALA A 56 -10.83 -2.34 1.76
N LEU A 57 -10.70 -3.23 0.77
CA LEU A 57 -10.57 -2.87 -0.66
C LEU A 57 -11.86 -3.17 -1.42
N ASP A 58 -12.30 -2.20 -2.24
CA ASP A 58 -13.33 -2.45 -3.26
C ASP A 58 -12.80 -3.39 -4.36
N VAL A 59 -13.72 -4.01 -5.11
CA VAL A 59 -13.42 -5.02 -6.16
C VAL A 59 -12.45 -4.49 -7.22
N THR A 60 -12.53 -3.20 -7.56
CA THR A 60 -11.64 -2.55 -8.52
C THR A 60 -10.24 -2.37 -7.94
N SER A 61 -10.15 -1.97 -6.67
CA SER A 61 -8.89 -1.78 -5.95
C SER A 61 -8.16 -3.08 -5.61
N GLN A 62 -8.88 -4.20 -5.44
CA GLN A 62 -8.27 -5.50 -5.17
C GLN A 62 -7.31 -5.94 -6.27
N LYS A 63 -7.67 -5.73 -7.54
CA LYS A 63 -6.84 -6.10 -8.71
C LYS A 63 -5.48 -5.39 -8.79
N MET A 64 -5.30 -4.28 -8.06
CA MET A 64 -4.02 -3.57 -8.01
C MET A 64 -3.08 -4.15 -6.95
N VAL A 65 -3.60 -4.96 -6.02
CA VAL A 65 -2.91 -5.41 -4.82
C VAL A 65 -2.72 -6.93 -4.80
N ILE A 66 -3.67 -7.66 -5.39
CA ILE A 66 -3.74 -9.12 -5.49
C ILE A 66 -3.91 -9.48 -6.97
#